data_AF-A0A4R6C805-F1
#
_entry.id   AF-A0A4R6C805-F1
#
_cell.length_a   1.000
_cell.length_b   1.000
_cell.length_c   1.000
_cell.angle_alpha   90.00
_cell.angle_beta   90.00
_cell.angle_gamma   90.00
#
_symmetry.space_group_name_H-M   'P 1'
#
loop_
_entity.id
_entity.type
_entity.pdbx_description
1 polymer ?
#
loop_
_entity_poly.entity_id
_entity_poly.type
_entity_poly.pdbx_seq_one_letter_code
_entity_poly.pdbx_strand_id
1 'polypeptide(L)'
;MNDKNKLLVGMGLFATIISGFIALMISAKTEDDALKNRHIEVSHTYKSALNKQMQARAMHSNGVVWKDATRRQIDTYMNIDKLKDDKAQRYQFLNLGKTQKIHPATLNKLLKGKGILNNQGTSFARASRLHDVNEIYLINHALLETGKGKSKLAKGVAVDAKGRVGKGDKKYYNFFGIGAYDHDPVNEAAKYAYRNGWDTPEKAIVGGAKFIKTEFLNDESQATLYGMRFNPVNPGRHQYATDVRWAHHNARSIAADYKKLKLKGKYFTTYTYKK
;
A
#
# COMPACT_ATOMS: atom_id res chain seq x y z
N MET A 1 -3.82 -44.05 -39.73
CA MET A 1 -3.36 -42.65 -39.94
C MET A 1 -1.86 -42.69 -40.20
N ASN A 2 -1.40 -42.30 -41.39
CA ASN A 2 0.02 -42.38 -41.80
C ASN A 2 0.87 -41.37 -40.98
N ASP A 3 2.17 -41.62 -40.83
CA ASP A 3 3.06 -40.84 -39.95
C ASP A 3 3.12 -39.35 -40.33
N LYS A 4 2.95 -39.02 -41.61
CA LYS A 4 2.78 -37.63 -42.09
C LYS A 4 1.55 -36.94 -41.49
N ASN A 5 0.44 -37.66 -41.33
CA ASN A 5 -0.80 -37.10 -40.77
C ASN A 5 -0.70 -36.93 -39.24
N LYS A 6 0.03 -37.81 -38.55
CA LYS A 6 0.34 -37.64 -37.11
C LYS A 6 1.24 -36.43 -36.87
N LEU A 7 2.24 -36.22 -37.74
CA LEU A 7 3.13 -35.07 -37.70
C LEU A 7 2.38 -33.75 -37.96
N LEU A 8 1.51 -33.70 -38.97
CA LEU A 8 0.68 -32.52 -39.25
C LEU A 8 -0.29 -32.18 -38.11
N VAL A 9 -0.94 -33.19 -37.52
CA VAL A 9 -1.84 -32.98 -36.36
C VAL A 9 -1.05 -32.49 -35.13
N GLY A 10 0.14 -33.04 -34.89
CA GLY A 10 1.03 -32.59 -33.82
C GLY A 10 1.55 -31.16 -34.01
N MET A 11 1.91 -30.78 -35.24
CA MET A 11 2.31 -29.41 -35.59
C MET A 11 1.14 -28.42 -35.45
N GLY A 12 -0.07 -28.82 -35.84
CA GLY A 12 -1.29 -28.02 -35.66
C GLY A 12 -1.61 -27.77 -34.18
N LEU A 13 -1.52 -28.80 -33.33
CA LEU A 13 -1.69 -28.68 -31.87
C LEU A 13 -0.61 -27.81 -31.22
N PHE A 14 0.63 -27.88 -31.69
CA PHE A 14 1.71 -27.04 -31.17
C PHE A 14 1.52 -25.56 -31.56
N ALA A 15 1.08 -25.30 -32.80
CA ALA A 15 0.80 -23.95 -33.29
C ALA A 15 -0.37 -23.28 -32.53
N THR A 16 -1.41 -24.03 -32.15
CA THR A 16 -2.54 -23.49 -31.37
C THR A 16 -2.14 -23.17 -29.92
N ILE A 17 -1.33 -24.02 -29.28
CA ILE A 17 -0.79 -23.75 -27.93
C ILE A 17 0.07 -22.49 -27.94
N ILE A 18 0.97 -22.35 -28.93
CA ILE A 18 1.83 -21.16 -29.06
C ILE A 18 0.98 -19.91 -29.31
N SER A 19 0.00 -19.98 -30.22
CA SER A 19 -0.87 -18.84 -30.52
C SER A 19 -1.68 -18.40 -29.30
N GLY A 20 -2.20 -19.36 -28.52
CA GLY A 20 -2.89 -19.08 -27.26
C GLY A 20 -1.98 -18.42 -26.22
N PHE A 21 -0.73 -18.90 -26.10
CA PHE A 21 0.26 -18.30 -25.19
C PHE A 21 0.64 -16.87 -25.61
N ILE A 22 0.83 -16.63 -26.92
CA ILE A 22 1.09 -15.29 -27.46
C ILE A 22 -0.09 -14.36 -27.17
N ALA A 23 -1.33 -14.81 -27.40
CA ALA A 23 -2.54 -14.02 -27.11
C ALA A 23 -2.64 -13.66 -25.61
N LEU A 24 -2.33 -14.59 -24.70
CA LEU A 24 -2.28 -14.33 -23.26
C LEU A 24 -1.21 -13.28 -22.91
N MET A 25 -0.02 -13.38 -23.51
CA MET A 25 1.07 -12.42 -23.28
C MET A 25 0.71 -11.02 -23.80
N ILE A 26 0.04 -10.93 -24.95
CA ILE A 26 -0.45 -9.66 -25.51
C ILE A 26 -1.51 -9.06 -24.59
N SER A 27 -2.46 -9.86 -24.11
CA SER A 27 -3.51 -9.42 -23.19
C SER A 27 -2.91 -8.90 -21.87
N ALA A 28 -2.01 -9.66 -21.25
CA ALA A 28 -1.34 -9.27 -20.01
C ALA A 28 -0.51 -7.98 -20.16
N LYS A 29 0.14 -7.79 -21.31
CA LYS A 29 0.88 -6.55 -21.60
C LYS A 29 -0.06 -5.36 -21.74
N THR A 30 -1.17 -5.53 -22.45
CA THR A 30 -2.19 -4.49 -22.64
C THR A 30 -2.77 -4.05 -21.30
N GLU A 31 -3.07 -4.98 -20.39
CA GLU A 31 -3.54 -4.66 -19.03
C GLU A 31 -2.46 -3.94 -18.21
N ASP A 32 -1.20 -4.40 -18.25
CA ASP A 32 -0.08 -3.73 -17.58
C ASP A 32 0.11 -2.29 -18.06
N ASP A 33 -0.02 -2.05 -19.37
CA ASP A 33 0.09 -0.72 -19.98
C ASP A 33 -1.09 0.19 -19.58
N ALA A 34 -2.31 -0.34 -19.53
CA ALA A 34 -3.49 0.38 -19.06
C ALA A 34 -3.37 0.80 -17.58
N LEU A 35 -2.73 -0.02 -16.75
CA LEU A 35 -2.54 0.26 -15.32
C LEU A 35 -1.40 1.24 -15.02
N LYS A 36 -0.45 1.44 -15.94
CA LYS A 36 0.72 2.33 -15.71
C LYS A 36 0.30 3.77 -15.43
N ASN A 37 -0.67 4.28 -16.18
CA ASN A 37 -1.12 5.67 -16.09
C ASN A 37 -2.64 5.72 -16.04
N ARG A 38 -3.22 5.19 -14.97
CA ARG A 38 -4.66 5.26 -14.77
C ARG A 38 -5.10 6.70 -14.55
N HIS A 39 -6.26 7.02 -15.09
CA HIS A 39 -6.92 8.31 -14.90
C HIS A 39 -8.30 8.14 -14.29
N ILE A 40 -8.66 9.00 -13.33
CA ILE A 40 -9.98 9.04 -12.72
C ILE A 40 -10.52 10.47 -12.83
N GLU A 41 -11.57 10.64 -13.63
CA GLU A 41 -12.34 11.88 -13.63
C GLU A 41 -13.29 11.89 -12.44
N VAL A 42 -13.29 12.98 -11.68
CA VAL A 42 -14.19 13.13 -10.53
C VAL A 42 -15.27 14.16 -10.83
N SER A 43 -16.49 13.84 -10.41
CA SER A 43 -17.70 14.63 -10.72
C SER A 43 -17.72 16.00 -10.04
N HIS A 44 -16.92 16.19 -8.99
CA HIS A 44 -16.80 17.44 -8.25
C HIS A 44 -15.85 18.43 -8.93
N THR A 45 -16.17 19.72 -8.86
CA THR A 45 -15.19 20.78 -9.15
C THR A 45 -14.18 20.91 -8.02
N TYR A 46 -12.98 21.40 -8.33
CA TYR A 46 -11.93 21.61 -7.33
C TYR A 46 -12.40 22.53 -6.19
N LYS A 47 -13.14 23.61 -6.53
CA LYS A 47 -13.72 24.54 -5.54
C LYS A 47 -14.72 23.84 -4.61
N SER A 48 -15.58 22.98 -5.15
CA SER A 48 -16.54 22.19 -4.37
C SER A 48 -15.83 21.21 -3.45
N ALA A 49 -14.82 20.49 -3.96
CA ALA A 49 -14.01 19.60 -3.16
C ALA A 49 -13.30 20.34 -2.01
N LEU A 50 -12.68 21.49 -2.28
CA LEU A 50 -12.02 22.32 -1.26
C LEU A 50 -13.00 22.79 -0.17
N ASN A 51 -14.23 23.18 -0.54
CA ASN A 51 -15.27 23.54 0.42
C ASN A 51 -15.64 22.37 1.34
N LYS A 52 -15.80 21.17 0.78
CA LYS A 52 -16.09 19.96 1.56
C LYS A 52 -14.94 19.58 2.49
N GLN A 53 -13.69 19.74 2.07
CA GLN A 53 -12.53 19.52 2.94
C GLN A 53 -12.50 20.45 4.15
N MET A 54 -12.91 21.71 3.98
CA MET A 54 -13.03 22.65 5.10
C MET A 54 -14.05 22.19 6.14
N GLN A 55 -15.11 21.51 5.71
CA GLN A 55 -16.15 20.97 6.61
C GLN A 55 -15.72 19.65 7.27
N ALA A 56 -14.73 18.97 6.73
CA ALA A 56 -14.23 17.68 7.21
C ALA A 56 -13.26 17.79 8.40
N ARG A 57 -13.08 19.00 8.97
CA ARG A 57 -12.17 19.27 10.10
C ARG A 57 -10.75 18.76 9.85
N ALA A 58 -10.24 19.00 8.64
CA ALA A 58 -8.84 18.71 8.32
C ALA A 58 -7.92 19.48 9.29
N MET A 59 -6.92 18.80 9.83
CA MET A 59 -6.00 19.35 10.81
C MET A 59 -4.66 19.69 10.17
N HIS A 60 -3.93 20.63 10.78
CA HIS A 60 -2.55 20.93 10.46
C HIS A 60 -1.76 21.02 11.77
N SER A 61 -0.61 20.32 11.84
CA SER A 61 0.30 20.39 12.98
C SER A 61 1.54 21.22 12.65
N ASN A 62 2.11 21.95 13.60
CA ASN A 62 3.46 22.51 13.45
C ASN A 62 4.55 21.61 14.09
N GLY A 63 4.19 20.38 14.49
CA GLY A 63 5.05 19.47 15.25
C GLY A 63 4.87 19.58 16.76
N VAL A 64 4.12 20.58 17.24
CA VAL A 64 3.85 20.81 18.67
C VAL A 64 2.35 20.82 18.97
N VAL A 65 1.55 21.48 18.13
CA VAL A 65 0.10 21.64 18.35
C VAL A 65 -0.66 21.27 17.09
N TRP A 66 -1.78 20.57 17.28
CA TRP A 66 -2.78 20.31 16.23
C TRP A 66 -3.82 21.43 16.21
N LYS A 67 -4.04 22.04 15.05
CA LYS A 67 -5.08 23.07 14.83
C LYS A 67 -5.86 22.75 13.56
N ASP A 68 -7.05 23.33 13.41
CA ASP A 68 -7.79 23.27 12.15
C ASP A 68 -6.93 23.86 11.01
N ALA A 69 -6.90 23.15 9.88
CA ALA A 69 -6.20 23.59 8.70
C ALA A 69 -6.96 24.76 8.05
N THR A 70 -6.23 25.83 7.74
CA THR A 70 -6.77 26.94 6.95
C THR A 70 -7.07 26.49 5.51
N ARG A 71 -8.00 27.17 4.84
CA ARG A 71 -8.31 26.93 3.42
C ARG A 71 -7.06 26.96 2.52
N ARG A 72 -6.13 27.88 2.80
CA ARG A 72 -4.86 27.99 2.06
C ARG A 72 -3.96 26.76 2.28
N GLN A 73 -3.91 26.22 3.49
CA GLN A 73 -3.16 24.99 3.77
C GLN A 73 -3.79 23.81 3.03
N ILE A 74 -5.12 23.66 3.06
CA ILE A 74 -5.80 22.60 2.30
C ILE A 74 -5.54 22.76 0.80
N ASP A 75 -5.67 23.96 0.23
CA ASP A 75 -5.33 24.21 -1.18
C ASP A 75 -3.89 23.80 -1.50
N THR A 76 -2.94 24.15 -0.63
CA THR A 76 -1.51 23.86 -0.85
C THR A 76 -1.24 22.36 -1.00
N TYR A 77 -1.90 21.51 -0.20
CA TYR A 77 -1.65 20.07 -0.20
C TYR A 77 -2.64 19.26 -1.03
N MET A 78 -3.77 19.82 -1.44
CA MET A 78 -4.77 19.16 -2.30
C MET A 78 -4.59 19.50 -3.79
N ASN A 79 -3.94 20.60 -4.14
CA ASN A 79 -3.85 21.05 -5.53
C ASN A 79 -3.00 20.10 -6.40
N ILE A 80 -3.65 19.28 -7.23
CA ILE A 80 -3.00 18.26 -8.07
C ILE A 80 -1.97 18.84 -9.03
N ASP A 81 -2.22 20.03 -9.61
CA ASP A 81 -1.30 20.65 -10.56
C ASP A 81 0.03 21.05 -9.90
N LYS A 82 0.03 21.37 -8.60
CA LYS A 82 1.24 21.62 -7.83
C LYS A 82 2.01 20.35 -7.45
N LEU A 83 1.35 19.19 -7.49
CA LEU A 83 1.89 17.92 -6.96
C LEU A 83 2.38 16.97 -8.05
N LYS A 84 1.67 16.88 -9.18
CA LYS A 84 1.86 15.83 -10.19
C LYS A 84 3.24 15.84 -10.84
N ASP A 85 3.85 17.02 -10.98
CA ASP A 85 5.15 17.18 -11.63
C ASP A 85 6.32 17.22 -10.63
N ASP A 86 6.05 17.40 -9.34
CA ASP A 86 7.08 17.40 -8.31
C ASP A 86 7.77 16.03 -8.18
N LYS A 87 9.08 16.03 -7.97
CA LYS A 87 9.91 14.80 -7.94
C LYS A 87 9.52 13.84 -6.82
N ALA A 88 9.03 14.34 -5.69
CA ALA A 88 8.59 13.55 -4.55
C ALA A 88 7.06 13.46 -4.48
N GLN A 89 6.33 14.57 -4.65
CA GLN A 89 4.89 14.61 -4.48
C GLN A 89 4.13 13.85 -5.57
N ARG A 90 4.73 13.60 -6.74
CA ARG A 90 4.14 12.67 -7.72
C ARG A 90 3.86 11.28 -7.14
N TYR A 91 4.60 10.85 -6.12
CA TYR A 91 4.36 9.58 -5.43
C TYR A 91 3.11 9.58 -4.55
N GLN A 92 2.45 10.73 -4.36
CA GLN A 92 1.10 10.74 -3.81
C GLN A 92 0.09 10.03 -4.74
N PHE A 93 0.39 9.97 -6.03
CA PHE A 93 -0.42 9.34 -7.07
C PHE A 93 0.07 7.93 -7.42
N LEU A 94 1.09 7.40 -6.73
CA LEU A 94 1.49 6.00 -6.90
C LEU A 94 0.31 5.11 -6.50
N ASN A 95 -0.06 4.16 -7.36
CA ASN A 95 -1.10 3.18 -7.04
C ASN A 95 -0.53 2.18 -6.03
N LEU A 96 -0.94 2.32 -4.78
CA LEU A 96 -0.54 1.50 -3.65
C LEU A 96 -1.23 0.13 -3.66
N GLY A 97 -2.35 0.01 -4.38
CA GLY A 97 -3.07 -1.24 -4.61
C GLY A 97 -2.53 -2.05 -5.79
N LYS A 98 -1.27 -1.82 -6.21
CA LYS A 98 -0.59 -2.55 -7.27
C LYS A 98 0.85 -2.92 -6.90
N THR A 99 1.18 -4.20 -7.00
CA THR A 99 2.57 -4.69 -6.83
C THR A 99 3.43 -4.37 -8.04
N GLN A 100 4.66 -3.87 -7.81
CA GLN A 100 5.66 -3.68 -8.88
C GLN A 100 6.56 -4.92 -9.07
N LYS A 101 6.32 -5.99 -8.29
CA LYS A 101 7.06 -7.26 -8.34
C LYS A 101 8.57 -7.08 -8.12
N ILE A 102 8.99 -6.11 -7.31
CA ILE A 102 10.39 -5.86 -6.96
C ILE A 102 11.00 -7.11 -6.31
N HIS A 103 12.26 -7.40 -6.66
CA HIS A 103 12.97 -8.57 -6.17
C HIS A 103 13.23 -8.50 -4.65
N PRO A 104 13.04 -9.60 -3.88
CA PRO A 104 13.26 -9.64 -2.43
C PRO A 104 14.61 -9.08 -1.97
N ALA A 105 15.70 -9.42 -2.67
CA ALA A 105 17.03 -8.94 -2.33
C ALA A 105 17.17 -7.41 -2.47
N THR A 106 16.41 -6.79 -3.37
CA THR A 106 16.35 -5.32 -3.50
C THR A 106 15.59 -4.71 -2.34
N LEU A 107 14.46 -5.31 -1.93
CA LEU A 107 13.70 -4.88 -0.75
C LEU A 107 14.51 -4.96 0.55
N ASN A 108 15.37 -5.98 0.68
CA ASN A 108 16.26 -6.11 1.84
C ASN A 108 17.21 -4.92 2.05
N LYS A 109 17.48 -4.11 1.01
CA LYS A 109 18.27 -2.87 1.14
C LYS A 109 17.55 -1.79 1.95
N LEU A 110 16.21 -1.81 2.00
CA LEU A 110 15.40 -0.94 2.88
C LEU A 110 15.34 -1.49 4.31
N LEU A 111 15.33 -2.81 4.43
CA LEU A 111 15.13 -3.55 5.68
C LEU A 111 16.42 -3.81 6.48
N LYS A 112 17.60 -3.59 5.89
CA LYS A 112 18.89 -3.76 6.58
C LYS A 112 18.94 -2.95 7.88
N GLY A 113 19.18 -3.63 9.00
CA GLY A 113 19.29 -3.03 10.33
C GLY A 113 17.96 -2.58 10.96
N LYS A 114 16.81 -3.01 10.41
CA LYS A 114 15.46 -2.64 10.88
C LYS A 114 14.88 -3.66 11.87
N GLY A 115 15.70 -4.06 12.86
CA GLY A 115 15.28 -4.99 13.92
C GLY A 115 14.75 -6.31 13.35
N ILE A 116 13.57 -6.73 13.81
CA ILE A 116 12.95 -7.99 13.37
C ILE A 116 12.56 -8.00 11.88
N LEU A 117 12.43 -6.83 11.27
CA LEU A 117 12.12 -6.71 9.84
C LEU A 117 13.36 -6.92 8.96
N ASN A 118 14.56 -7.01 9.55
CA ASN A 118 15.79 -7.28 8.82
C ASN A 118 15.67 -8.60 8.04
N ASN A 119 16.06 -8.57 6.76
CA ASN A 119 15.99 -9.70 5.83
C ASN A 119 14.57 -10.24 5.51
N GLN A 120 13.50 -9.54 5.89
CA GLN A 120 12.11 -9.95 5.59
C GLN A 120 11.65 -9.62 4.16
N GLY A 121 12.57 -9.28 3.23
CA GLY A 121 12.24 -8.89 1.85
C GLY A 121 11.46 -9.96 1.09
N THR A 122 11.69 -11.24 1.37
CA THR A 122 10.91 -12.34 0.78
C THR A 122 9.46 -12.31 1.26
N SER A 123 9.23 -12.09 2.55
CA SER A 123 7.88 -12.01 3.13
C SER A 123 7.12 -10.79 2.60
N PHE A 124 7.77 -9.62 2.50
CA PHE A 124 7.15 -8.44 1.90
C PHE A 124 6.83 -8.63 0.41
N ALA A 125 7.74 -9.21 -0.37
CA ALA A 125 7.50 -9.51 -1.78
C ALA A 125 6.34 -10.52 -1.95
N ARG A 126 6.27 -11.54 -1.09
CA ARG A 126 5.17 -12.52 -1.10
C ARG A 126 3.84 -11.85 -0.78
N ALA A 127 3.77 -11.09 0.31
CA ALA A 127 2.57 -10.37 0.73
C ALA A 127 2.06 -9.42 -0.36
N SER A 128 2.98 -8.64 -0.93
CA SER A 128 2.72 -7.73 -2.05
C SER A 128 2.13 -8.45 -3.27
N ARG A 129 2.69 -9.58 -3.67
CA ARG A 129 2.21 -10.36 -4.82
C ARG A 129 0.86 -11.02 -4.55
N LEU A 130 0.64 -11.53 -3.34
CA LEU A 130 -0.57 -12.24 -2.99
C LEU A 130 -1.79 -11.31 -2.85
N HIS A 131 -1.57 -10.09 -2.38
CA HIS A 131 -2.65 -9.14 -2.09
C HIS A 131 -2.67 -7.91 -2.99
N ASP A 132 -1.78 -7.86 -4.00
CA ASP A 132 -1.63 -6.75 -4.92
C ASP A 132 -1.51 -5.40 -4.18
N VAL A 133 -0.46 -5.30 -3.38
CA VAL A 133 -0.11 -4.09 -2.61
C VAL A 133 1.30 -3.67 -2.98
N ASN A 134 1.54 -2.38 -3.17
CA ASN A 134 2.86 -1.85 -3.45
C ASN A 134 3.83 -2.16 -2.30
N GLU A 135 4.88 -2.89 -2.61
CA GLU A 135 5.85 -3.43 -1.66
C GLU A 135 6.70 -2.36 -0.97
N ILE A 136 6.97 -1.23 -1.63
CA ILE A 136 7.69 -0.10 -1.00
C ILE A 136 6.79 0.59 0.02
N TYR A 137 5.52 0.83 -0.34
CA TYR A 137 4.53 1.34 0.62
C TYR A 137 4.36 0.40 1.81
N LEU A 138 4.21 -0.90 1.58
CA LEU A 138 4.02 -1.89 2.63
C LEU A 138 5.22 -1.92 3.61
N ILE A 139 6.45 -1.85 3.09
CA ILE A 139 7.67 -1.73 3.92
C ILE A 139 7.68 -0.42 4.69
N ASN A 140 7.39 0.70 4.01
CA ASN A 140 7.41 2.02 4.63
C ASN A 140 6.43 2.11 5.81
N HIS A 141 5.21 1.61 5.59
CA HIS A 141 4.16 1.53 6.59
C HIS A 141 4.60 0.66 7.79
N ALA A 142 5.11 -0.56 7.53
CA ALA A 142 5.60 -1.42 8.60
C ALA A 142 6.74 -0.78 9.39
N LEU A 143 7.66 -0.07 8.74
CA LEU A 143 8.77 0.60 9.41
C LEU A 143 8.30 1.75 10.31
N LEU A 144 7.26 2.48 9.91
CA LEU A 144 6.67 3.55 10.72
C LEU A 144 6.00 2.96 11.97
N GLU A 145 5.06 2.03 11.78
CA GLU A 145 4.25 1.44 12.85
C GLU A 145 5.05 0.65 13.88
N THR A 146 6.21 0.12 13.48
CA THR A 146 7.03 -0.72 14.35
C THR A 146 8.23 -0.01 14.97
N GLY A 147 8.37 1.31 14.74
CA GLY A 147 9.58 2.02 15.14
C GLY A 147 10.84 1.39 14.53
N LYS A 148 10.79 1.10 13.23
CA LYS A 148 11.84 0.41 12.46
C LYS A 148 12.11 -1.03 12.95
N GLY A 149 11.06 -1.77 13.25
CA GLY A 149 11.08 -3.18 13.67
C GLY A 149 11.59 -3.41 15.09
N LYS A 150 11.54 -2.38 15.94
CA LYS A 150 12.11 -2.42 17.30
C LYS A 150 11.06 -2.35 18.41
N SER A 151 9.81 -2.00 18.10
CA SER A 151 8.72 -1.92 19.08
C SER A 151 8.44 -3.27 19.74
N LYS A 152 7.83 -3.23 20.95
CA LYS A 152 7.44 -4.43 21.70
C LYS A 152 6.51 -5.32 20.89
N LEU A 153 5.49 -4.73 20.26
CA LEU A 153 4.51 -5.45 19.45
C LEU A 153 5.17 -6.11 18.22
N ALA A 154 6.10 -5.43 17.56
CA ALA A 154 6.84 -5.97 16.42
C ALA A 154 7.73 -7.15 16.81
N LYS A 155 8.37 -7.11 17.98
CA LYS A 155 9.21 -8.22 18.48
C LYS A 155 8.42 -9.47 18.89
N GLY A 156 7.09 -9.40 18.81
CA GLY A 156 6.17 -10.47 19.16
C GLY A 156 5.80 -10.45 20.64
N VAL A 157 4.53 -10.72 20.92
CA VAL A 157 3.96 -10.78 22.27
C VAL A 157 3.52 -12.21 22.56
N ALA A 158 3.87 -12.73 23.73
CA ALA A 158 3.45 -14.08 24.15
C ALA A 158 1.94 -14.10 24.39
N VAL A 159 1.26 -15.11 23.84
CA VAL A 159 -0.16 -15.36 24.08
C VAL A 159 -0.37 -16.86 24.23
N ASP A 160 -1.03 -17.29 25.29
CA ASP A 160 -1.27 -18.71 25.53
C ASP A 160 -2.47 -19.26 24.72
N ALA A 161 -2.69 -20.56 24.80
CA ALA A 161 -3.78 -21.23 24.10
C ALA A 161 -5.19 -20.75 24.51
N LYS A 162 -5.32 -20.01 25.63
CA LYS A 162 -6.58 -19.41 26.09
C LYS A 162 -6.70 -17.92 25.70
N GLY A 163 -5.76 -17.40 24.89
CA GLY A 163 -5.75 -15.99 24.47
C GLY A 163 -5.25 -15.01 25.54
N ARG A 164 -4.62 -15.50 26.62
CA ARG A 164 -4.12 -14.62 27.69
C ARG A 164 -2.77 -14.04 27.29
N VAL A 165 -2.70 -12.72 27.20
CA VAL A 165 -1.49 -11.98 26.80
C VAL A 165 -0.45 -11.99 27.93
N GLY A 166 0.81 -12.13 27.55
CA GLY A 166 1.95 -12.23 28.49
C GLY A 166 2.08 -13.62 29.13
N LYS A 167 1.32 -14.61 28.67
CA LYS A 167 1.38 -16.01 29.12
C LYS A 167 1.75 -16.93 27.95
N GLY A 168 2.31 -18.09 28.26
CA GLY A 168 2.75 -19.09 27.27
C GLY A 168 4.05 -18.74 26.55
N ASP A 169 4.50 -19.65 25.68
CA ASP A 169 5.81 -19.54 25.01
C ASP A 169 5.69 -19.05 23.56
N LYS A 170 4.50 -19.15 22.97
CA LYS A 170 4.27 -18.82 21.57
C LYS A 170 4.05 -17.31 21.41
N LYS A 171 4.86 -16.69 20.54
CA LYS A 171 4.77 -15.27 20.23
C LYS A 171 3.93 -15.02 18.99
N TYR A 172 3.18 -13.92 19.04
CA TYR A 172 2.38 -13.42 17.94
C TYR A 172 2.81 -12.02 17.57
N TYR A 173 2.86 -11.74 16.27
CA TYR A 173 3.51 -10.57 15.69
C TYR A 173 2.48 -9.68 15.00
N ASN A 174 2.68 -8.36 15.08
CA ASN A 174 1.88 -7.39 14.34
C ASN A 174 2.77 -6.21 13.93
N PHE A 175 2.80 -5.93 12.63
CA PHE A 175 3.69 -4.92 12.05
C PHE A 175 2.97 -3.68 11.52
N PHE A 176 1.65 -3.62 11.65
CA PHE A 176 0.83 -2.55 11.08
C PHE A 176 -0.16 -1.96 12.10
N GLY A 177 0.05 -2.22 13.39
CA GLY A 177 -0.82 -1.70 14.46
C GLY A 177 -2.27 -2.19 14.40
N ILE A 178 -2.56 -3.27 13.66
CA ILE A 178 -3.94 -3.70 13.41
C ILE A 178 -4.59 -4.19 14.70
N GLY A 179 -5.75 -3.63 15.04
CA GLY A 179 -6.47 -3.97 16.28
C GLY A 179 -5.85 -3.38 17.56
N ALA A 180 -5.00 -2.36 17.45
CA ALA A 180 -4.55 -1.57 18.59
C ALA A 180 -5.62 -0.53 18.97
N TYR A 181 -6.20 -0.63 20.16
CA TYR A 181 -7.19 0.31 20.69
C TYR A 181 -6.61 1.14 21.84
N ASP A 182 -7.08 2.38 22.00
CA ASP A 182 -6.43 3.44 22.78
C ASP A 182 -6.06 3.09 24.24
N HIS A 183 -6.86 2.28 24.94
CA HIS A 183 -6.64 1.99 26.36
C HIS A 183 -5.62 0.86 26.62
N ASP A 184 -5.42 -0.05 25.66
CA ASP A 184 -4.47 -1.17 25.78
C ASP A 184 -3.98 -1.66 24.41
N PRO A 185 -3.27 -0.80 23.65
CA PRO A 185 -3.00 -1.02 22.23
C PRO A 185 -2.12 -2.25 21.97
N VAL A 186 -1.22 -2.60 22.90
CA VAL A 186 -0.31 -3.74 22.73
C VAL A 186 -1.05 -5.05 22.95
N ASN A 187 -1.85 -5.17 24.01
CA ASN A 187 -2.51 -6.44 24.31
C ASN A 187 -3.63 -6.72 23.32
N GLU A 188 -4.40 -5.71 22.89
CA GLU A 188 -5.46 -5.89 21.91
C GLU A 188 -4.90 -6.27 20.52
N ALA A 189 -3.83 -5.62 20.08
CA ALA A 189 -3.17 -5.98 18.83
C ALA A 189 -2.53 -7.38 18.89
N ALA A 190 -2.04 -7.81 20.06
CA ALA A 190 -1.51 -9.16 20.27
C ALA A 190 -2.64 -10.22 20.22
N LYS A 191 -3.79 -9.95 20.85
CA LYS A 191 -4.99 -10.82 20.75
C LYS A 191 -5.48 -10.90 19.31
N TYR A 192 -5.46 -9.79 18.57
CA TYR A 192 -5.80 -9.79 17.14
C TYR A 192 -4.86 -10.71 16.35
N ALA A 193 -3.54 -10.56 16.54
CA ALA A 193 -2.54 -11.41 15.92
C ALA A 193 -2.71 -12.89 16.28
N TYR A 194 -3.04 -13.19 17.54
CA TYR A 194 -3.37 -14.53 18.02
C TYR A 194 -4.56 -15.14 17.28
N ARG A 195 -5.69 -14.42 17.20
CA ARG A 195 -6.91 -14.89 16.51
C ARG A 195 -6.68 -15.12 15.01
N ASN A 196 -5.76 -14.37 14.40
CA ASN A 196 -5.41 -14.50 12.99
C ASN A 196 -4.24 -15.46 12.73
N GLY A 197 -3.71 -16.13 13.76
CA GLY A 197 -2.62 -17.10 13.61
C GLY A 197 -1.30 -16.49 13.17
N TRP A 198 -1.03 -15.23 13.49
CA TRP A 198 0.20 -14.51 13.11
C TRP A 198 1.36 -14.86 14.04
N ASP A 199 1.72 -16.15 14.07
CA ASP A 199 2.75 -16.72 14.94
C ASP A 199 4.16 -16.73 14.34
N THR A 200 4.33 -16.13 13.16
CA THR A 200 5.63 -15.84 12.55
C THR A 200 5.63 -14.43 11.96
N PRO A 201 6.81 -13.80 11.79
CA PRO A 201 6.91 -12.54 11.08
C PRO A 201 6.30 -12.59 9.67
N GLU A 202 6.53 -13.66 8.92
CA GLU A 202 5.97 -13.80 7.57
C GLU A 202 4.44 -13.77 7.59
N LYS A 203 3.80 -14.56 8.47
CA LYS A 203 2.32 -14.59 8.57
C LYS A 203 1.76 -13.24 8.95
N ALA A 204 2.41 -12.51 9.86
CA ALA A 204 2.01 -11.15 10.22
C ALA A 204 2.15 -10.15 9.06
N ILE A 205 3.22 -10.25 8.27
CA ILE A 205 3.42 -9.39 7.08
C ILE A 205 2.35 -9.68 6.03
N VAL A 206 2.12 -10.96 5.71
CA VAL A 206 1.13 -11.39 4.71
C VAL A 206 -0.29 -11.04 5.15
N GLY A 207 -0.66 -11.41 6.39
CA GLY A 207 -1.98 -11.13 6.93
C GLY A 207 -2.27 -9.63 7.08
N GLY A 208 -1.27 -8.84 7.49
CA GLY A 208 -1.39 -7.39 7.55
C GLY A 208 -1.56 -6.75 6.17
N ALA A 209 -0.86 -7.23 5.15
CA ALA A 209 -1.05 -6.77 3.78
C ALA A 209 -2.46 -7.09 3.26
N LYS A 210 -3.02 -8.27 3.59
CA LYS A 210 -4.42 -8.61 3.28
C LYS A 210 -5.37 -7.59 3.88
N PHE A 211 -5.22 -7.29 5.18
CA PHE A 211 -6.03 -6.30 5.88
C PHE A 211 -5.92 -4.92 5.21
N ILE A 212 -4.70 -4.45 4.94
CA ILE A 212 -4.48 -3.15 4.28
C ILE A 212 -5.15 -3.11 2.90
N LYS A 213 -5.06 -4.20 2.12
CA LYS A 213 -5.73 -4.29 0.82
C LYS A 213 -7.24 -4.17 0.97
N THR A 214 -7.84 -4.97 1.83
CA THR A 214 -9.30 -5.05 2.00
C THR A 214 -9.87 -3.74 2.55
N GLU A 215 -9.26 -3.17 3.57
CA GLU A 215 -9.83 -2.05 4.30
C GLU A 215 -9.52 -0.69 3.65
N PHE A 216 -8.39 -0.56 2.95
CA PHE A 216 -7.92 0.76 2.48
C PHE A 216 -7.63 0.86 1.00
N LEU A 217 -7.36 -0.26 0.31
CA LEU A 217 -6.92 -0.26 -1.09
C LEU A 217 -7.83 -1.09 -2.02
N ASN A 218 -9.05 -1.38 -1.56
CA ASN A 218 -10.07 -2.09 -2.34
C ASN A 218 -10.80 -1.13 -3.30
N ASP A 219 -11.06 0.11 -2.86
CA ASP A 219 -11.55 1.16 -3.74
C ASP A 219 -10.37 1.75 -4.54
N GLU A 220 -10.39 1.53 -5.85
CA GLU A 220 -9.37 2.05 -6.76
C GLU A 220 -9.27 3.58 -6.74
N SER A 221 -10.36 4.29 -6.42
CA SER A 221 -10.35 5.74 -6.28
C SER A 221 -9.59 6.23 -5.05
N GLN A 222 -9.37 5.35 -4.07
CA GLN A 222 -8.59 5.63 -2.87
C GLN A 222 -7.28 4.84 -2.81
N ALA A 223 -6.91 4.09 -3.85
CA ALA A 223 -5.68 3.30 -3.88
C ALA A 223 -4.38 4.11 -4.03
N THR A 224 -4.39 5.42 -3.75
CA THR A 224 -3.21 6.30 -3.75
C THR A 224 -3.16 7.10 -2.45
N LEU A 225 -1.99 7.60 -2.02
CA LEU A 225 -1.93 8.46 -0.82
C LEU A 225 -2.84 9.69 -0.97
N TYR A 226 -2.93 10.27 -2.18
CA TYR A 226 -3.83 11.38 -2.48
C TYR A 226 -5.30 10.96 -2.29
N GLY A 227 -5.69 9.81 -2.86
CA GLY A 227 -7.05 9.27 -2.76
C GLY A 227 -7.44 8.91 -1.32
N MET A 228 -6.53 8.29 -0.55
CA MET A 228 -6.72 7.99 0.86
C MET A 228 -6.91 9.27 1.70
N ARG A 229 -6.12 10.32 1.41
CA ARG A 229 -6.19 11.55 2.21
C ARG A 229 -7.38 12.41 1.84
N PHE A 230 -7.59 12.67 0.56
CA PHE A 230 -8.56 13.68 0.12
C PHE A 230 -9.87 13.09 -0.37
N ASN A 231 -9.91 11.80 -0.75
CA ASN A 231 -11.07 11.14 -1.35
C ASN A 231 -11.71 12.01 -2.44
N PRO A 232 -11.07 12.17 -3.61
CA PRO A 232 -11.54 13.10 -4.63
C PRO A 232 -12.91 12.73 -5.23
N VAL A 233 -13.32 11.46 -5.15
CA VAL A 233 -14.65 10.99 -5.54
C VAL A 233 -15.71 11.43 -4.52
N ASN A 234 -15.39 11.41 -3.23
CA ASN A 234 -16.29 11.86 -2.17
C ASN A 234 -15.57 12.78 -1.15
N PRO A 235 -15.26 14.04 -1.52
CA PRO A 235 -14.37 14.89 -0.74
C PRO A 235 -14.86 15.11 0.70
N GLY A 236 -13.94 14.96 1.64
CA GLY A 236 -14.22 15.12 3.07
C GLY A 236 -14.82 13.89 3.76
N ARG A 237 -15.04 12.77 3.04
CA ARG A 237 -15.55 11.51 3.61
C ARG A 237 -14.51 10.40 3.52
N HIS A 238 -14.58 9.46 4.47
CA HIS A 238 -13.73 8.26 4.54
C HIS A 238 -12.24 8.57 4.26
N GLN A 239 -11.69 9.49 5.05
CA GLN A 239 -10.31 9.93 4.93
C GLN A 239 -9.43 9.15 5.90
N TYR A 240 -8.29 8.69 5.41
CA TYR A 240 -7.37 7.88 6.20
C TYR A 240 -6.73 8.66 7.36
N ALA A 241 -6.55 9.98 7.19
CA ALA A 241 -5.90 10.83 8.17
C ALA A 241 -6.52 12.23 8.21
N THR A 242 -6.49 12.85 9.38
CA THR A 242 -6.92 14.24 9.57
C THR A 242 -5.84 15.25 9.20
N ASP A 243 -4.54 14.92 9.34
CA ASP A 243 -3.43 15.81 8.94
C ASP A 243 -3.44 16.06 7.43
N VAL A 244 -3.65 17.31 7.03
CA VAL A 244 -3.63 17.77 5.64
C VAL A 244 -2.31 17.46 4.92
N ARG A 245 -1.22 17.26 5.66
CA ARG A 245 0.12 16.95 5.13
C ARG A 245 0.45 15.47 5.10
N TRP A 246 -0.46 14.61 5.56
CA TRP A 246 -0.19 13.18 5.69
C TRP A 246 0.30 12.58 4.36
N ALA A 247 -0.41 12.83 3.26
CA ALA A 247 -0.01 12.31 1.94
C ALA A 247 1.34 12.86 1.50
N HIS A 248 1.60 14.15 1.79
CA HIS A 248 2.85 14.81 1.45
C HIS A 248 4.07 14.22 2.19
N HIS A 249 3.94 13.93 3.48
CA HIS A 249 5.02 13.30 4.26
C HIS A 249 5.29 11.87 3.79
N ASN A 250 4.24 11.07 3.58
CA ASN A 250 4.36 9.69 3.13
C ASN A 250 4.95 9.60 1.71
N ALA A 251 4.53 10.46 0.79
CA ALA A 251 5.07 10.50 -0.57
C ALA A 251 6.56 10.82 -0.59
N ARG A 252 7.04 11.73 0.26
CA ARG A 252 8.48 11.99 0.40
C ARG A 252 9.25 10.76 0.87
N SER A 253 8.70 10.00 1.80
CA SER A 253 9.36 8.79 2.27
C SER A 253 9.39 7.71 1.19
N ILE A 254 8.28 7.48 0.49
CA ILE A 254 8.21 6.52 -0.63
C ILE A 254 9.19 6.94 -1.74
N ALA A 255 9.20 8.21 -2.14
CA ALA A 255 10.12 8.73 -3.15
C ALA A 255 11.59 8.53 -2.76
N ALA A 256 11.93 8.72 -1.48
CA ALA A 256 13.27 8.49 -0.96
C ALA A 256 13.66 7.01 -1.02
N ASP A 257 12.73 6.09 -0.71
CA ASP A 257 12.96 4.64 -0.79
C ASP A 257 13.17 4.20 -2.25
N TYR A 258 12.34 4.66 -3.18
CA TYR A 258 12.55 4.43 -4.62
C TYR A 258 13.92 4.95 -5.10
N LYS A 259 14.28 6.18 -4.71
CA LYS A 259 15.59 6.78 -5.03
C LYS A 259 16.74 5.94 -4.46
N LYS A 260 16.65 5.51 -3.20
CA LYS A 260 17.67 4.68 -2.54
C LYS A 260 17.86 3.34 -3.26
N LEU A 261 16.79 2.76 -3.78
CA LEU A 261 16.83 1.52 -4.54
C LEU A 261 17.25 1.71 -6.01
N LYS A 262 17.40 2.95 -6.47
CA LYS A 262 17.61 3.32 -7.89
C LYS A 262 16.49 2.79 -8.79
N LEU A 263 15.25 2.83 -8.29
CA LEU A 263 14.05 2.42 -8.99
C LEU A 263 13.13 3.63 -9.24
N LYS A 264 12.17 3.47 -10.15
CA LYS A 264 11.05 4.39 -10.36
C LYS A 264 9.74 3.67 -10.07
N GLY A 265 8.74 4.40 -9.55
CA GLY A 265 7.37 3.90 -9.47
C GLY A 265 6.85 3.49 -10.86
N LYS A 266 6.02 2.45 -10.92
CA LYS A 266 5.50 1.92 -12.18
C LYS A 266 4.04 2.29 -12.45
N TYR A 267 3.17 2.14 -11.46
CA TYR A 267 1.73 2.33 -11.61
C TYR A 267 1.30 3.60 -10.91
N PHE A 268 0.74 4.54 -11.66
CA PHE A 268 0.20 5.80 -11.14
C PHE A 268 -1.29 5.91 -11.46
N THR A 269 -2.02 6.53 -10.54
CA THR A 269 -3.43 6.86 -10.70
C THR A 269 -3.61 8.35 -10.43
N THR A 270 -3.94 9.08 -11.48
CA THR A 270 -4.15 10.53 -11.46
C THR A 270 -5.63 10.86 -11.40
N TYR A 271 -5.96 12.04 -10.87
CA TYR A 271 -7.33 12.50 -10.73
C TYR A 271 -7.51 13.84 -11.43
N THR A 272 -8.65 14.06 -12.07
CA THR A 272 -9.04 15.36 -12.61
C THR A 272 -10.37 15.79 -12.04
N TYR A 273 -10.39 16.95 -11.39
CA TYR A 273 -11.64 17.59 -10.98
C TYR A 273 -12.38 18.14 -12.19
N LYS A 274 -13.71 18.06 -12.15
CA LYS A 274 -14.57 18.71 -13.14
C LYS A 274 -14.20 20.20 -13.26
N LYS A 275 -14.08 20.66 -14.51
CA LYS A 275 -13.86 22.08 -14.81
C LYS A 275 -15.06 22.92 -14.38
#